data_AF-A0A8C6CAM5-F1
#
_entry.id   AF-A0A8C6CAM5-F1
#
_cell.length_a   1.000
_cell.length_b   1.000
_cell.length_c   1.000
_cell.angle_alpha   90.00
_cell.angle_beta   90.00
_cell.angle_gamma   90.00
#
_symmetry.space_group_name_H-M   'P 1'
#
loop_
_entity.id
_entity.type
_entity.pdbx_description
1 polymer ?
#
loop_
_entity_poly.entity_id
_entity_poly.type
_entity_poly.pdbx_seq_one_letter_code
_entity_poly.pdbx_strand_id
1 'polypeptide(L)'
;LDTNLFARCHTVASPKHYYEGCIFDSFTAPDSSLECASLQAYAALCAQKGICVDWRSHTGGACLVTCPAHREYRACGPVEEPTCKSSPTQANSPRLAEGCFCPKGTTSYAPGFDVCVDLCGSARSPPVCPSSLQFGEHFEFDCKDCICLEGGSGIVCRPKTCHPRPRMECKENGTYPVTEVDPTNICCNITSCKCNAILCRENPPPCPLGFEVKSKMVPGRCCPFYSCVPKGVCVLRNAEYQPGSPVFSSKCQNCTCTEGRDNATQLNIISCTHVPCNTSCNPGFELVDAPGECCKKCQQTQCIVINRPGNPLNNCTFFSCMKIHGQFISSVSSITCPDFDPGTCLPGSITLMPNGCCRKCLPRNETRVPCSTVPVVREISHNGCAKLVTMNDCSGSCGTFAMYSAEAQSLDHRCSCCKQQRTSQREVMLQCPGGHSLRHTYTHIDSCLCQDTMCELPPWRRARRSGLRDPGPGRG
;
A
#
# COMPACT_ATOMS: atom_id res chain seq x y z
N LEU A 1 41.94 -38.53 -27.89
CA LEU A 1 41.10 -39.68 -27.46
C LEU A 1 40.74 -40.60 -28.63
N ASP A 2 40.41 -40.06 -29.81
CA ASP A 2 40.08 -40.84 -31.01
C ASP A 2 41.30 -41.11 -31.94
N THR A 3 42.49 -41.17 -31.35
CA THR A 3 43.74 -41.38 -32.08
C THR A 3 44.12 -42.86 -32.10
N ASN A 4 44.86 -43.29 -33.12
CA ASN A 4 45.40 -44.66 -33.22
C ASN A 4 46.19 -45.11 -31.97
N LEU A 5 46.71 -44.16 -31.18
CA LEU A 5 47.40 -44.40 -29.93
C LEU A 5 46.52 -45.14 -28.89
N PHE A 6 45.21 -44.83 -28.86
CA PHE A 6 44.25 -45.48 -27.96
C PHE A 6 43.48 -46.64 -28.60
N ALA A 7 43.78 -46.99 -29.86
CA ALA A 7 43.01 -48.00 -30.61
C ALA A 7 42.91 -49.36 -29.88
N ARG A 8 43.98 -49.78 -29.19
CA ARG A 8 43.94 -51.00 -28.37
C ARG A 8 42.96 -50.89 -27.22
N CYS A 9 42.89 -49.71 -26.58
CA CYS A 9 41.98 -49.48 -25.46
C CYS A 9 40.52 -49.34 -25.89
N HIS A 10 40.27 -48.84 -27.11
CA HIS A 10 38.92 -48.74 -27.68
C HIS A 10 38.22 -50.10 -27.76
N THR A 11 38.98 -51.20 -27.88
CA THR A 11 38.42 -52.57 -27.87
C THR A 11 37.89 -53.00 -26.51
N VAL A 12 38.32 -52.34 -25.42
CA VAL A 12 37.98 -52.68 -24.03
C VAL A 12 37.07 -51.62 -23.37
N ALA A 13 37.20 -50.36 -23.77
CA ALA A 13 36.39 -49.26 -23.23
C ALA A 13 36.11 -48.18 -24.28
N SER A 14 34.86 -47.74 -24.41
CA SER A 14 34.49 -46.68 -25.34
C SER A 14 35.02 -45.31 -24.86
N PRO A 15 35.63 -44.50 -25.75
CA PRO A 15 36.15 -43.17 -25.39
C PRO A 15 35.06 -42.10 -25.25
N LYS A 16 33.81 -42.39 -25.62
CA LYS A 16 32.75 -41.38 -25.81
C LYS A 16 32.51 -40.48 -24.59
N HIS A 17 32.32 -41.06 -23.40
CA HIS A 17 32.07 -40.29 -22.18
C HIS A 17 33.28 -39.46 -21.72
N TYR A 18 34.49 -39.95 -21.97
CA TYR A 18 35.73 -39.24 -21.66
C TYR A 18 35.99 -38.09 -22.64
N TYR A 19 35.57 -38.25 -23.90
CA TYR A 19 35.65 -37.22 -24.91
C TYR A 19 34.65 -36.08 -24.67
N GLU A 20 33.40 -36.43 -24.32
CA GLU A 20 32.38 -35.45 -23.93
C GLU A 20 32.81 -34.65 -22.69
N GLY A 21 33.39 -35.32 -21.67
CA GLY A 21 33.99 -34.66 -20.50
C GLY A 21 35.14 -33.73 -20.88
N CYS A 22 36.05 -34.16 -21.74
CA CYS A 22 37.17 -33.34 -22.22
C CYS A 22 36.72 -32.06 -22.94
N ILE A 23 35.66 -32.12 -23.76
CA ILE A 23 35.10 -30.93 -24.43
C ILE A 23 34.51 -29.96 -23.41
N PHE A 24 33.77 -30.49 -22.44
CA PHE A 24 33.16 -29.67 -21.39
C PHE A 24 34.22 -28.96 -20.53
N ASP A 25 35.26 -29.69 -20.12
CA ASP A 25 36.37 -29.17 -19.33
C ASP A 25 37.11 -28.03 -20.07
N SER A 26 37.35 -28.22 -21.38
CA SER A 26 38.00 -27.22 -22.24
C SER A 26 37.17 -25.94 -22.39
N PHE A 27 35.84 -26.05 -22.40
CA PHE A 27 34.95 -24.89 -22.48
C PHE A 27 34.83 -24.12 -21.16
N THR A 28 34.87 -24.84 -20.03
CA THR A 28 34.58 -24.27 -18.71
C THR A 28 35.79 -23.51 -18.13
N ALA A 29 37.00 -23.92 -18.48
CA ALA A 29 38.23 -23.30 -18.00
C ALA A 29 39.36 -23.41 -19.04
N PRO A 30 39.37 -22.54 -20.08
CA PRO A 30 40.49 -22.47 -21.02
C PRO A 30 41.80 -22.17 -20.25
N ASP A 31 42.88 -22.85 -20.63
CA ASP A 31 44.23 -22.81 -20.01
C ASP A 31 44.39 -23.52 -18.65
N SER A 32 43.33 -24.14 -18.14
CA SER A 32 43.47 -25.08 -17.02
C SER A 32 43.83 -26.45 -17.60
N SER A 33 44.86 -27.12 -17.09
CA SER A 33 45.27 -28.49 -17.50
C SER A 33 44.21 -29.59 -17.25
N LEU A 34 42.92 -29.23 -17.13
CA LEU A 34 41.80 -30.11 -16.95
C LEU A 34 41.58 -31.05 -18.15
N GLU A 35 41.91 -30.66 -19.39
CA GLU A 35 41.82 -31.62 -20.52
C GLU A 35 42.76 -32.82 -20.31
N CYS A 36 43.90 -32.61 -19.64
CA CYS A 36 44.82 -33.67 -19.27
C CYS A 36 44.22 -34.65 -18.25
N ALA A 37 43.31 -34.20 -17.38
CA ALA A 37 42.64 -35.07 -16.42
C ALA A 37 41.68 -36.05 -17.11
N SER A 38 40.92 -35.57 -18.11
CA SER A 38 40.06 -36.41 -18.94
C SER A 38 40.86 -37.47 -19.73
N LEU A 39 42.02 -37.09 -20.28
CA LEU A 39 42.96 -38.02 -20.92
C LEU A 39 43.58 -39.03 -19.94
N GLN A 40 44.01 -38.57 -18.77
CA GLN A 40 44.59 -39.39 -17.71
C GLN A 40 43.59 -40.43 -17.19
N ALA A 41 42.33 -40.04 -17.00
CA ALA A 41 41.27 -40.94 -16.54
C ALA A 41 41.01 -42.07 -17.54
N TYR A 42 41.02 -41.76 -18.84
CA TYR A 42 40.85 -42.77 -19.87
C TYR A 42 42.08 -43.70 -19.95
N ALA A 43 43.30 -43.16 -19.93
CA ALA A 43 44.53 -43.94 -19.90
C ALA A 43 44.64 -44.86 -18.67
N ALA A 44 44.20 -44.39 -17.50
CA ALA A 44 44.16 -45.18 -16.27
C ALA A 44 43.18 -46.38 -16.38
N LEU A 45 42.02 -46.20 -17.02
CA LEU A 45 41.10 -47.30 -17.29
C LEU A 45 41.74 -48.35 -18.22
N CYS A 46 42.44 -47.90 -19.26
CA CYS A 46 43.19 -48.79 -20.16
C CYS A 46 44.27 -49.58 -19.39
N ALA A 47 45.03 -48.90 -18.52
CA ALA A 47 46.09 -49.50 -17.73
C ALA A 47 45.58 -50.56 -16.75
N GLN A 48 44.40 -50.34 -16.15
CA GLN A 48 43.73 -51.35 -15.31
C GLN A 48 43.37 -52.64 -16.08
N LYS A 49 43.23 -52.55 -17.41
CA LYS A 49 42.95 -53.67 -18.31
C LYS A 49 44.22 -54.23 -18.96
N GLY A 50 45.40 -53.81 -18.49
CA GLY A 50 46.70 -54.24 -19.01
C GLY A 50 47.14 -53.57 -20.31
N ILE A 51 46.42 -52.53 -20.76
CA ILE A 51 46.72 -51.79 -21.98
C ILE A 51 47.42 -50.48 -21.61
N CYS A 52 48.73 -50.47 -21.79
CA CYS A 52 49.58 -49.32 -21.49
C CYS A 52 49.67 -48.37 -22.67
N VAL A 53 49.34 -47.10 -22.43
CA VAL A 53 49.39 -46.05 -23.45
C VAL A 53 50.24 -44.91 -22.91
N ASP A 54 51.45 -44.72 -23.45
CA ASP A 54 52.25 -43.54 -23.14
C ASP A 54 51.71 -42.34 -23.91
N TRP A 55 50.71 -41.67 -23.34
CA TRP A 55 49.99 -40.60 -24.01
C TRP A 55 50.61 -39.22 -23.79
N ARG A 56 51.33 -39.02 -22.68
CA ARG A 56 51.90 -37.71 -22.29
C ARG A 56 52.98 -37.23 -23.25
N SER A 57 53.84 -38.12 -23.72
CA SER A 57 54.88 -37.83 -24.72
C SER A 57 54.32 -37.34 -26.05
N HIS A 58 53.06 -37.66 -26.36
CA HIS A 58 52.37 -37.26 -27.58
C HIS A 58 51.54 -35.97 -27.47
N THR A 59 51.56 -35.29 -26.30
CA THR A 59 50.81 -34.04 -26.06
C THR A 59 51.59 -32.76 -26.39
N GLY A 60 52.80 -32.87 -26.98
CA GLY A 60 53.62 -31.71 -27.34
C GLY A 60 54.06 -30.84 -26.15
N GLY A 61 54.03 -31.39 -24.93
CA GLY A 61 54.39 -30.69 -23.70
C GLY A 61 53.22 -30.15 -22.88
N ALA A 62 51.98 -30.19 -23.39
CA ALA A 62 50.82 -29.64 -22.69
C ALA A 62 50.47 -30.35 -21.37
N CYS A 63 50.72 -31.67 -21.29
CA CYS A 63 50.35 -32.49 -20.13
C CYS A 63 51.57 -33.15 -19.45
N LEU A 64 52.74 -32.49 -19.45
CA LEU A 64 53.96 -33.07 -18.89
C LEU A 64 53.84 -33.30 -17.37
N VAL A 65 54.41 -34.40 -16.89
CA VAL A 65 54.55 -34.69 -15.45
C VAL A 65 56.03 -34.66 -15.09
N THR A 66 56.37 -33.93 -14.04
CA THR A 66 57.72 -33.84 -13.50
C THR A 66 57.85 -34.76 -12.29
N CYS A 67 58.69 -35.80 -12.39
CA CYS A 67 59.05 -36.64 -11.25
C CYS A 67 60.25 -36.05 -10.49
N PRO A 68 60.43 -36.40 -9.19
CA PRO A 68 61.66 -36.10 -8.46
C PRO A 68 62.91 -36.62 -9.17
N ALA A 69 64.05 -35.97 -9.00
CA ALA A 69 65.29 -36.26 -9.76
C ALA A 69 65.80 -37.71 -9.63
N HIS A 70 65.44 -38.42 -8.55
CA HIS A 70 65.79 -39.82 -8.28
C HIS A 70 64.72 -40.84 -8.73
N ARG A 71 63.67 -40.40 -9.44
CA ARG A 71 62.60 -41.23 -9.99
C ARG A 71 62.38 -40.97 -11.48
N GLU A 72 61.91 -42.00 -12.17
CA GLU A 72 61.58 -41.95 -13.59
C GLU A 72 60.06 -42.08 -13.79
N TYR A 73 59.50 -41.23 -14.64
CA TYR A 73 58.10 -41.34 -15.05
C TYR A 73 57.90 -42.60 -15.89
N ARG A 74 56.86 -43.38 -15.57
CA ARG A 74 56.39 -44.47 -16.44
C ARG A 74 54.89 -44.38 -16.64
N ALA A 75 54.47 -44.48 -17.91
CA ALA A 75 53.07 -44.59 -18.30
C ALA A 75 52.36 -45.83 -17.71
N CYS A 76 53.14 -46.85 -17.35
CA CYS A 76 52.68 -48.04 -16.66
C CYS A 76 53.75 -48.57 -15.69
N GLY A 77 53.35 -48.74 -14.44
CA GLY A 77 54.04 -49.56 -13.47
C GLY A 77 53.03 -50.26 -12.56
N PRO A 78 53.49 -51.15 -11.68
CA PRO A 78 52.62 -51.81 -10.72
C PRO A 78 52.00 -50.76 -9.78
N VAL A 79 50.71 -50.90 -9.46
CA VAL A 79 50.01 -50.02 -8.50
C VAL A 79 50.74 -50.00 -7.14
N GLU A 80 51.32 -51.13 -6.76
CA GLU A 80 52.17 -51.26 -5.59
C GLU A 80 53.60 -51.53 -6.05
N GLU A 81 54.48 -50.55 -5.84
CA GLU A 81 55.90 -50.67 -6.19
C GLU A 81 56.56 -51.73 -5.27
N PRO A 82 57.32 -52.71 -5.82
CA PRO A 82 58.01 -53.68 -5.00
C PRO A 82 59.04 -52.99 -4.11
N THR A 83 59.08 -53.40 -2.85
CA THR A 83 60.01 -52.83 -1.87
C THR A 83 61.00 -53.88 -1.37
N CYS A 84 62.14 -53.45 -0.83
CA CYS A 84 63.11 -54.37 -0.22
C CYS A 84 62.55 -55.23 0.92
N LYS A 85 61.41 -54.85 1.51
CA LYS A 85 60.69 -55.59 2.56
C LYS A 85 59.47 -56.35 2.07
N SER A 86 59.15 -56.28 0.78
CA SER A 86 58.00 -56.99 0.20
C SER A 86 58.28 -58.50 0.10
N SER A 87 57.34 -59.34 0.52
CA SER A 87 57.43 -60.79 0.31
C SER A 87 57.26 -61.12 -1.18
N PRO A 88 57.99 -62.11 -1.72
CA PRO A 88 57.93 -62.48 -3.14
C PRO A 88 56.54 -62.93 -3.62
N THR A 89 55.60 -63.17 -2.69
CA THR A 89 54.22 -63.61 -2.95
C THR A 89 53.19 -62.47 -3.07
N GLN A 90 53.52 -61.22 -2.74
CA GLN A 90 52.60 -60.07 -2.86
C GLN A 90 52.74 -59.30 -4.18
N ALA A 91 53.81 -59.52 -4.95
CA ALA A 91 54.18 -58.70 -6.09
C ALA A 91 53.50 -59.09 -7.42
N ASN A 92 52.22 -59.52 -7.41
CA ASN A 92 51.49 -59.83 -8.64
C ASN A 92 50.04 -59.30 -8.58
N SER A 93 49.89 -58.01 -8.28
CA SER A 93 48.67 -57.30 -8.67
C SER A 93 48.75 -57.05 -10.19
N PRO A 94 47.85 -57.60 -11.04
CA PRO A 94 47.89 -57.39 -12.50
C PRO A 94 47.47 -55.99 -12.92
N ARG A 95 47.19 -55.10 -11.95
CA ARG A 95 46.73 -53.74 -12.17
C ARG A 95 47.93 -52.83 -12.35
N LEU A 96 47.97 -52.14 -13.48
CA LEU A 96 48.99 -51.16 -13.81
C LEU A 96 48.43 -49.75 -13.62
N ALA A 97 49.30 -48.84 -13.17
CA ALA A 97 49.00 -47.43 -13.03
C ALA A 97 50.18 -46.58 -13.53
N GLU A 98 49.86 -45.39 -13.99
CA GLU A 98 50.82 -44.35 -14.37
C GLU A 98 51.42 -43.70 -13.11
N GLY A 99 52.72 -43.41 -13.09
CA GLY A 99 53.36 -42.77 -11.94
C GLY A 99 54.87 -42.61 -12.05
N CYS A 100 55.49 -42.15 -10.94
CA CYS A 100 56.93 -42.01 -10.79
C CYS A 100 57.51 -43.21 -10.04
N PHE A 101 58.43 -43.94 -10.67
CA PHE A 101 58.99 -45.17 -10.15
C PHE A 101 60.52 -45.10 -10.04
N CYS A 102 61.10 -46.03 -9.30
CA CYS A 102 62.56 -46.17 -9.24
C CYS A 102 63.14 -46.56 -10.61
N PRO A 103 64.29 -45.96 -11.01
CA PRO A 103 64.95 -46.26 -12.27
C PRO A 103 65.43 -47.72 -12.32
N LYS A 104 65.62 -48.24 -13.54
CA LYS A 104 66.04 -49.63 -13.76
C LYS A 104 67.32 -49.96 -12.97
N GLY A 105 67.26 -51.01 -12.16
CA GLY A 105 68.38 -51.46 -11.32
C GLY A 105 68.27 -51.05 -9.84
N THR A 106 67.32 -50.18 -9.49
CA THR A 106 67.08 -49.76 -8.11
C THR A 106 65.70 -50.23 -7.62
N THR A 107 65.53 -50.42 -6.31
CA THR A 107 64.27 -50.84 -5.67
C THR A 107 63.88 -49.87 -4.57
N SER A 108 62.58 -49.65 -4.36
CA SER A 108 62.10 -48.83 -3.25
C SER A 108 62.43 -49.48 -1.90
N TYR A 109 62.89 -48.70 -0.92
CA TYR A 109 63.30 -49.26 0.38
C TYR A 109 62.12 -49.88 1.16
N ALA A 110 61.04 -49.13 1.35
CA ALA A 110 59.85 -49.56 2.09
C ALA A 110 58.62 -48.71 1.71
N PRO A 111 57.39 -49.21 1.94
CA PRO A 111 56.17 -48.44 1.66
C PRO A 111 56.19 -47.11 2.41
N GLY A 112 55.98 -46.00 1.71
CA GLY A 112 56.00 -44.64 2.28
C GLY A 112 57.38 -43.98 2.39
N PHE A 113 58.47 -44.66 1.99
CA PHE A 113 59.82 -44.07 1.91
C PHE A 113 60.16 -43.72 0.46
N ASP A 114 60.56 -42.47 0.21
CA ASP A 114 60.94 -42.00 -1.12
C ASP A 114 62.45 -42.16 -1.40
N VAL A 115 62.95 -43.40 -1.27
CA VAL A 115 64.38 -43.72 -1.47
C VAL A 115 64.51 -44.98 -2.33
N CYS A 116 65.24 -44.86 -3.44
CA CYS A 116 65.61 -45.96 -4.31
C CYS A 116 67.01 -46.47 -3.94
N VAL A 117 67.15 -47.78 -3.73
CA VAL A 117 68.42 -48.42 -3.35
C VAL A 117 68.87 -49.44 -4.40
N ASP A 118 70.18 -49.53 -4.64
CA ASP A 118 70.77 -50.45 -5.63
C ASP A 118 70.77 -51.92 -5.16
N LEU A 119 70.86 -52.17 -3.85
CA LEU A 119 70.83 -53.51 -3.26
C LEU A 119 69.97 -53.57 -1.99
N CYS A 120 68.99 -54.47 -1.97
CA CYS A 120 68.21 -54.78 -0.78
C CYS A 120 69.03 -55.68 0.17
N GLY A 121 69.53 -55.13 1.27
CA GLY A 121 70.26 -55.89 2.29
C GLY A 121 69.41 -57.01 2.89
N SER A 122 69.95 -58.23 2.98
CA SER A 122 69.28 -59.37 3.62
C SER A 122 68.96 -59.09 5.10
N ALA A 123 67.84 -59.65 5.57
CA ALA A 123 67.10 -59.36 6.81
C ALA A 123 67.81 -59.60 8.17
N ARG A 124 69.14 -59.42 8.27
CA ARG A 124 69.88 -59.48 9.54
C ARG A 124 70.87 -58.34 9.78
N SER A 125 70.91 -57.33 8.91
CA SER A 125 71.72 -56.13 9.13
C SER A 125 70.84 -54.89 9.18
N PRO A 126 71.05 -53.95 10.14
CA PRO A 126 70.39 -52.65 10.10
C PRO A 126 70.78 -51.90 8.82
N PRO A 127 69.95 -50.94 8.36
CA PRO A 127 70.12 -50.29 7.07
C PRO A 127 71.52 -49.72 6.94
N VAL A 128 72.25 -50.18 5.93
CA VAL A 128 73.52 -49.58 5.51
C VAL A 128 73.19 -48.19 4.98
N CYS A 129 73.92 -47.18 5.43
CA CYS A 129 73.72 -45.80 5.01
C CYS A 129 73.75 -45.72 3.47
N PRO A 130 72.93 -44.85 2.85
CA PRO A 130 73.01 -44.61 1.42
C PRO A 130 74.45 -44.31 1.04
N SER A 131 74.95 -44.87 -0.06
CA SER A 131 76.35 -44.74 -0.52
C SER A 131 76.83 -43.29 -0.70
N SER A 132 75.90 -42.34 -0.65
CA SER A 132 76.12 -40.90 -0.79
C SER A 132 76.36 -40.14 0.52
N LEU A 133 76.19 -40.75 1.70
CA LEU A 133 76.44 -40.09 3.00
C LEU A 133 77.67 -40.69 3.70
N GLN A 134 78.51 -39.84 4.28
CA GLN A 134 79.65 -40.25 5.11
C GLN A 134 79.18 -40.60 6.53
N PHE A 135 79.94 -41.48 7.18
CA PHE A 135 79.68 -41.81 8.57
C PHE A 135 79.91 -40.57 9.46
N GLY A 136 79.01 -40.34 10.41
CA GLY A 136 78.98 -39.13 11.23
C GLY A 136 78.23 -37.95 10.62
N GLU A 137 77.74 -38.04 9.38
CA GLU A 137 76.94 -36.96 8.78
C GLU A 137 75.52 -36.90 9.38
N HIS A 138 75.13 -35.67 9.70
CA HIS A 138 73.79 -35.31 10.11
C HIS A 138 72.94 -34.99 8.89
N PHE A 139 71.73 -35.55 8.83
CA PHE A 139 70.75 -35.23 7.79
C PHE A 139 69.35 -35.11 8.40
N GLU A 140 68.53 -34.25 7.81
CA GLU A 140 67.16 -34.03 8.24
C GLU A 140 66.21 -34.92 7.44
N PHE A 141 65.45 -35.76 8.13
CA PHE A 141 64.45 -36.64 7.53
C PHE A 141 63.20 -36.69 8.39
N ASP A 142 62.03 -36.39 7.81
CA ASP A 142 60.73 -36.47 8.51
C ASP A 142 60.74 -35.73 9.87
N CYS A 143 61.27 -34.50 9.86
CA CYS A 143 61.36 -33.63 11.04
C CYS A 143 62.15 -34.21 12.21
N LYS A 144 63.10 -35.08 11.87
CA LYS A 144 64.07 -35.66 12.78
C LYS A 144 65.46 -35.36 12.25
N ASP A 145 66.34 -35.01 13.16
CA ASP A 145 67.77 -34.89 12.92
C ASP A 145 68.36 -36.30 13.07
N CYS A 146 68.86 -36.86 11.96
CA CYS A 146 69.34 -38.23 11.87
C CYS A 146 70.84 -38.25 11.68
N ILE A 147 71.52 -39.20 12.34
CA ILE A 147 72.96 -39.42 12.19
C ILE A 147 73.23 -40.85 11.71
N CYS A 148 74.17 -40.99 10.78
CA CYS A 148 74.70 -42.28 10.37
C CYS A 148 75.87 -42.67 11.29
N LEU A 149 75.72 -43.73 12.10
CA LEU A 149 76.76 -44.21 13.01
C LEU A 149 77.61 -45.32 12.36
N GLU A 150 78.93 -45.28 12.59
CA GLU A 150 79.86 -46.34 12.14
C GLU A 150 79.57 -47.69 12.82
N GLY A 151 80.02 -48.79 12.18
CA GLY A 151 80.07 -50.11 12.81
C GLY A 151 78.76 -50.91 12.80
N GLY A 152 77.82 -50.61 11.90
CA GLY A 152 76.57 -51.37 11.78
C GLY A 152 75.52 -50.98 12.84
N SER A 153 75.64 -49.81 13.43
CA SER A 153 74.67 -49.28 14.41
C SER A 153 73.42 -48.65 13.75
N GLY A 154 73.40 -48.56 12.41
CA GLY A 154 72.28 -48.03 11.63
C GLY A 154 72.11 -46.50 11.75
N ILE A 155 70.95 -46.01 11.35
CA ILE A 155 70.58 -44.60 11.39
C ILE A 155 69.88 -44.31 12.73
N VAL A 156 70.36 -43.31 13.48
CA VAL A 156 69.72 -42.85 14.73
C VAL A 156 69.12 -41.47 14.52
N CYS A 157 67.81 -41.36 14.68
CA CYS A 157 67.07 -40.11 14.48
C CYS A 157 66.53 -39.55 15.80
N ARG A 158 66.70 -38.25 16.02
CA ARG A 158 66.12 -37.51 17.14
C ARG A 158 65.08 -36.49 16.63
N PRO A 159 63.90 -36.36 17.24
CA PRO A 159 62.92 -35.36 16.84
C PRO A 159 63.53 -33.95 16.91
N LYS A 160 63.35 -33.14 15.87
CA LYS A 160 63.81 -31.76 15.83
C LYS A 160 63.01 -30.93 16.83
N THR A 161 63.70 -30.31 17.79
CA THR A 161 63.04 -29.44 18.78
C THR A 161 62.76 -28.07 18.18
N CYS A 162 61.48 -27.74 18.00
CA CYS A 162 61.07 -26.39 17.62
C CYS A 162 61.31 -25.42 18.78
N HIS A 163 61.68 -24.18 18.45
CA HIS A 163 61.83 -23.14 19.45
C HIS A 163 60.49 -22.90 20.16
N PRO A 164 60.44 -22.90 21.51
CA PRO A 164 59.22 -22.62 22.24
C PRO A 164 58.81 -21.17 21.99
N ARG A 165 57.82 -20.97 21.10
CA ARG A 165 57.21 -19.65 20.90
C ARG A 165 56.12 -19.45 21.95
N PRO A 166 56.02 -18.25 22.56
CA PRO A 166 54.94 -17.94 23.48
C PRO A 166 53.59 -18.10 22.77
N ARG A 167 52.58 -18.61 23.48
CA ARG A 167 51.20 -18.68 22.99
C ARG A 167 50.75 -17.26 22.65
N MET A 168 50.51 -17.02 21.36
CA MET A 168 49.98 -15.75 20.89
C MET A 168 48.46 -15.75 21.01
N GLU A 169 47.93 -14.72 21.68
CA GLU A 169 46.50 -14.46 21.74
C GLU A 169 46.16 -13.38 20.72
N CYS A 170 45.20 -13.68 19.83
CA CYS A 170 44.71 -12.72 18.86
C CYS A 170 43.90 -11.65 19.59
N LYS A 171 44.44 -10.43 19.70
CA LYS A 171 43.80 -9.31 20.42
C LYS A 171 42.65 -8.66 19.64
N GLU A 172 42.59 -8.88 18.34
CA GLU A 172 41.62 -8.23 17.46
C GLU A 172 40.28 -8.98 17.43
N ASN A 173 39.17 -8.24 17.55
CA ASN A 173 37.84 -8.83 17.55
C ASN A 173 37.52 -9.53 16.22
N GLY A 174 36.83 -10.66 16.26
CA GLY A 174 36.57 -11.48 15.08
C GLY A 174 37.77 -12.31 14.59
N THR A 175 38.96 -12.15 15.17
CA THR A 175 40.13 -12.97 14.79
C THR A 175 40.28 -14.18 15.71
N TYR A 176 40.76 -15.29 15.14
CA TYR A 176 40.99 -16.53 15.87
C TYR A 176 42.36 -17.13 15.51
N PRO A 177 43.03 -17.78 16.47
CA PRO A 177 44.34 -18.38 16.24
C PRO A 177 44.21 -19.64 15.39
N VAL A 178 44.98 -19.74 14.33
CA VAL A 178 45.10 -20.92 13.47
C VAL A 178 46.55 -21.38 13.47
N THR A 179 46.77 -22.67 13.66
CA THR A 179 48.10 -23.27 13.52
C THR A 179 48.34 -23.65 12.07
N GLU A 180 49.35 -23.04 11.47
CA GLU A 180 49.80 -23.30 10.09
C GLU A 180 51.25 -23.78 10.13
N VAL A 181 51.69 -24.46 9.08
CA VAL A 181 53.09 -24.91 8.96
C VAL A 181 53.99 -23.70 8.69
N ASP A 182 55.16 -23.59 9.35
CA ASP A 182 56.12 -22.52 9.10
C ASP A 182 56.70 -22.67 7.67
N PRO A 183 56.54 -21.68 6.78
CA PRO A 183 57.10 -21.75 5.43
C PRO A 183 58.64 -21.79 5.42
N THR A 184 59.29 -21.36 6.51
CA THR A 184 60.75 -21.43 6.66
C THR A 184 61.23 -22.74 7.31
N ASN A 185 60.34 -23.47 7.99
CA ASN A 185 60.65 -24.72 8.63
C ASN A 185 59.40 -25.61 8.68
N ILE A 186 59.27 -26.47 7.66
CA ILE A 186 58.12 -27.36 7.44
C ILE A 186 57.82 -28.26 8.67
N CYS A 187 58.80 -28.43 9.54
CA CYS A 187 58.70 -29.25 10.74
C CYS A 187 58.15 -28.53 11.98
N CYS A 188 57.95 -27.22 11.90
CA CYS A 188 57.41 -26.43 13.00
C CYS A 188 56.10 -25.77 12.59
N ASN A 189 55.17 -25.70 13.55
CA ASN A 189 53.92 -24.99 13.37
C ASN A 189 54.08 -23.56 13.88
N ILE A 190 53.58 -22.60 13.10
CA ILE A 190 53.36 -21.22 13.54
C ILE A 190 51.90 -21.03 13.86
N THR A 191 51.60 -20.07 14.73
CA THR A 191 50.23 -19.60 14.92
C THR A 191 50.08 -18.31 14.11
N SER A 192 49.00 -18.19 13.36
CA SER A 192 48.61 -16.97 12.64
C SER A 192 47.17 -16.62 13.00
N CYS A 193 46.85 -15.33 13.09
CA CYS A 193 45.49 -14.88 13.38
C CYS A 193 44.72 -14.74 12.07
N LYS A 194 43.67 -15.54 11.89
CA LYS A 194 42.76 -15.41 10.74
C LYS A 194 41.50 -14.69 11.14
N CYS A 195 40.90 -13.98 10.18
CA CYS A 195 39.65 -13.26 10.39
C CYS A 195 38.44 -14.17 10.16
N ASN A 196 37.48 -14.13 11.08
CA ASN A 196 36.16 -14.70 10.91
C ASN A 196 35.09 -13.66 11.28
N ALA A 197 34.39 -13.16 10.28
CA ALA A 197 33.36 -12.12 10.44
C ALA A 197 32.19 -12.55 11.34
N ILE A 198 31.93 -13.85 11.50
CA ILE A 198 30.86 -14.37 12.37
C ILE A 198 31.20 -14.16 13.86
N LEU A 199 32.49 -14.08 14.19
CA LEU A 199 32.96 -13.89 15.57
C LEU A 199 33.00 -12.41 15.99
N CYS A 200 32.58 -11.49 15.11
CA CYS A 200 32.52 -10.08 15.42
C CYS A 200 31.42 -9.80 16.45
N ARG A 201 31.83 -9.28 17.61
CA ARG A 201 30.91 -8.94 18.72
C ARG A 201 30.22 -7.58 18.58
N GLU A 202 30.67 -6.74 17.66
CA GLU A 202 30.06 -5.43 17.43
C GLU A 202 28.73 -5.60 16.69
N ASN A 203 27.63 -5.31 17.40
CA ASN A 203 26.32 -5.20 16.78
C ASN A 203 26.13 -3.79 16.19
N PRO A 204 25.34 -3.66 15.10
CA PRO A 204 25.03 -2.36 14.53
C PRO A 204 24.30 -1.49 15.57
N PRO A 205 24.75 -0.25 15.81
CA PRO A 205 24.09 0.65 16.75
C PRO A 205 22.72 1.07 16.21
N PRO A 206 21.73 1.33 17.08
CA PRO A 206 20.46 1.89 16.65
C PRO A 206 20.68 3.32 16.15
N CYS A 207 20.36 3.59 14.88
CA CYS A 207 20.44 4.93 14.32
C CYS A 207 19.21 5.77 14.67
N PRO A 208 19.36 7.10 14.81
CA PRO A 208 18.22 8.01 14.97
C PRO A 208 17.32 8.00 13.72
N LEU A 209 16.06 8.40 13.90
CA LEU A 209 15.08 8.48 12.81
C LEU A 209 15.60 9.34 11.66
N GLY A 210 15.37 8.90 10.43
CA GLY A 210 15.91 9.52 9.21
C GLY A 210 17.33 9.09 8.85
N PHE A 211 17.98 8.26 9.67
CA PHE A 211 19.29 7.68 9.39
C PHE A 211 19.21 6.15 9.31
N GLU A 212 20.06 5.57 8.47
CA GLU A 212 20.21 4.13 8.32
C GLU A 212 21.62 3.69 8.68
N VAL A 213 21.73 2.45 9.17
CA VAL A 213 23.03 1.86 9.46
C VAL A 213 23.67 1.43 8.15
N LYS A 214 24.89 1.91 7.88
CA LYS A 214 25.77 1.36 6.85
C LYS A 214 26.99 0.71 7.47
N SER A 215 27.37 -0.45 6.93
CA SER A 215 28.60 -1.16 7.27
C SER A 215 29.69 -0.90 6.23
N LYS A 216 30.91 -0.62 6.68
CA LYS A 216 32.10 -0.48 5.84
C LYS A 216 33.23 -1.36 6.36
N MET A 217 33.84 -2.15 5.48
CA MET A 217 35.08 -2.87 5.78
C MET A 217 36.26 -1.89 5.73
N VAL A 218 37.02 -1.80 6.82
CA VAL A 218 38.21 -0.94 6.92
C VAL A 218 39.45 -1.81 6.71
N PRO A 219 40.40 -1.44 5.83
CA PRO A 219 41.64 -2.19 5.63
C PRO A 219 42.40 -2.36 6.95
N GLY A 220 42.81 -3.60 7.26
CA GLY A 220 43.50 -3.92 8.51
C GLY A 220 42.57 -4.13 9.71
N ARG A 221 41.25 -4.14 9.52
CA ARG A 221 40.28 -4.59 10.54
C ARG A 221 39.48 -5.78 10.04
N CYS A 222 39.33 -6.79 10.88
CA CYS A 222 38.51 -7.97 10.59
C CYS A 222 37.00 -7.67 10.62
N CYS A 223 36.55 -6.84 11.57
CA CYS A 223 35.14 -6.54 11.77
C CYS A 223 34.67 -5.29 11.00
N PRO A 224 33.41 -5.29 10.53
CA PRO A 224 32.83 -4.16 9.82
C PRO A 224 32.63 -2.97 10.76
N PHE A 225 32.94 -1.77 10.27
CA PHE A 225 32.64 -0.52 10.96
C PHE A 225 31.23 -0.06 10.59
N TYR A 226 30.38 0.19 11.59
CA TYR A 226 29.03 0.69 11.39
C TYR A 226 28.97 2.21 11.55
N SER A 227 28.29 2.90 10.64
CA SER A 227 28.00 4.33 10.74
C SER A 227 26.55 4.64 10.35
N CYS A 228 25.98 5.67 10.96
CA CYS A 228 24.65 6.15 10.59
C CYS A 228 24.77 7.15 9.45
N VAL A 229 24.13 6.87 8.33
CA VAL A 229 24.06 7.76 7.16
C VAL A 229 22.63 8.23 6.93
N PRO A 230 22.41 9.49 6.55
CA PRO A 230 21.06 10.02 6.35
C PRO A 230 20.40 9.42 5.11
N LYS A 231 19.12 9.04 5.26
CA LYS A 231 18.30 8.34 4.23
C LYS A 231 17.74 9.26 3.15
N GLY A 232 17.98 10.57 3.24
CA GLY A 232 17.39 11.57 2.33
C GLY A 232 15.88 11.73 2.52
N VAL A 233 15.42 11.66 3.77
CA VAL A 233 14.01 11.80 4.15
C VAL A 233 13.83 13.00 5.07
N CYS A 234 12.61 13.54 5.15
CA CYS A 234 12.26 14.52 6.16
C CYS A 234 11.77 13.81 7.41
N VAL A 235 12.12 14.32 8.59
CA VAL A 235 11.63 13.80 9.87
C VAL A 235 10.83 14.88 10.56
N LEU A 236 9.58 14.56 10.89
CA LEU A 236 8.74 15.41 11.73
C LEU A 236 8.18 14.58 12.88
N ARG A 237 8.53 14.97 14.11
CA ARG A 237 8.23 14.21 15.34
C ARG A 237 8.81 12.79 15.26
N ASN A 238 7.98 11.76 15.14
CA ASN A 238 8.38 10.34 15.10
C ASN A 238 8.06 9.67 13.76
N ALA A 239 7.90 10.45 12.68
CA ALA A 239 7.58 9.92 11.35
C ALA A 239 8.58 10.38 10.29
N GLU A 240 8.91 9.45 9.38
CA GLU A 240 9.76 9.67 8.20
C GLU A 240 8.86 9.94 6.98
N TYR A 241 9.20 10.96 6.20
CA TYR A 241 8.48 11.35 4.98
C TYR A 241 9.42 11.34 3.79
N GLN A 242 9.00 10.70 2.70
CA GLN A 242 9.76 10.70 1.45
C GLN A 242 9.67 12.07 0.76
N PRO A 243 10.69 12.45 -0.03
CA PRO A 243 10.63 13.66 -0.85
C PRO A 243 9.35 13.70 -1.71
N GLY A 244 8.72 14.88 -1.78
CA GLY A 244 7.44 15.10 -2.47
C GLY A 244 6.20 14.69 -1.65
N SER A 245 6.35 13.98 -0.53
CA SER A 245 5.21 13.56 0.28
C SER A 245 4.62 14.73 1.08
N PRO A 246 3.29 14.82 1.21
CA PRO A 246 2.65 15.80 2.08
C PRO A 246 2.92 15.45 3.55
N VAL A 247 3.32 16.45 4.33
CA VAL A 247 3.62 16.33 5.75
C VAL A 247 2.49 17.00 6.54
N PHE A 248 1.79 16.24 7.37
CA PHE A 248 0.69 16.77 8.14
C PHE A 248 1.19 17.47 9.42
N SER A 249 1.38 18.79 9.34
CA SER A 249 1.80 19.61 10.48
C SER A 249 0.60 20.22 11.22
N SER A 250 -0.20 21.04 10.51
CA SER A 250 -1.40 21.67 11.03
C SER A 250 -2.47 21.77 9.94
N LYS A 251 -3.74 21.94 10.32
CA LYS A 251 -4.83 22.18 9.35
C LYS A 251 -4.67 23.49 8.55
N CYS A 252 -3.74 24.36 8.94
CA CYS A 252 -3.51 25.67 8.31
C CYS A 252 -2.30 25.76 7.40
N GLN A 253 -1.47 24.72 7.38
CA GLN A 253 -0.24 24.71 6.60
C GLN A 253 -0.22 23.47 5.73
N ASN A 254 0.02 23.67 4.44
CA ASN A 254 0.35 22.58 3.55
C ASN A 254 1.86 22.45 3.53
N CYS A 255 2.36 21.41 4.19
CA CYS A 255 3.79 21.14 4.27
C CYS A 255 4.15 19.99 3.33
N THR A 256 5.29 20.09 2.67
CA THR A 256 5.82 19.06 1.78
C THR A 256 7.28 18.80 2.11
N CYS A 257 7.68 17.54 2.05
CA CYS A 257 9.09 17.18 2.18
C CYS A 257 9.81 17.52 0.88
N THR A 258 10.86 18.34 0.95
CA THR A 258 11.64 18.73 -0.21
C THR A 258 12.83 17.79 -0.43
N GLU A 259 13.55 17.96 -1.54
CA GLU A 259 14.85 17.32 -1.77
C GLU A 259 16.02 18.16 -1.21
N GLY A 260 15.74 19.37 -0.74
CA GLY A 260 16.75 20.25 -0.13
C GLY A 260 17.20 19.69 1.20
N ARG A 261 18.52 19.61 1.42
CA ARG A 261 19.12 19.07 2.63
C ARG A 261 19.52 20.18 3.58
N ASP A 262 19.13 20.04 4.85
CA ASP A 262 19.54 20.93 5.92
C ASP A 262 20.98 20.61 6.34
N ASN A 263 21.83 21.62 6.45
CA ASN A 263 23.24 21.44 6.83
C ASN A 263 23.41 21.09 8.32
N ALA A 264 22.49 21.52 9.20
CA ALA A 264 22.54 21.24 10.63
C ALA A 264 22.04 19.83 10.95
N THR A 265 20.89 19.43 10.39
CA THR A 265 20.28 18.13 10.69
C THR A 265 20.70 17.02 9.73
N GLN A 266 21.30 17.36 8.58
CA GLN A 266 21.66 16.43 7.50
C GLN A 266 20.46 15.68 6.89
N LEU A 267 19.23 16.06 7.26
CA LEU A 267 17.97 15.53 6.77
C LEU A 267 17.34 16.50 5.76
N ASN A 268 16.29 16.05 5.07
CA ASN A 268 15.62 16.91 4.10
C ASN A 268 14.72 17.94 4.79
N ILE A 269 14.60 19.13 4.18
CA ILE A 269 13.87 20.28 4.70
C ILE A 269 12.38 20.13 4.38
N ILE A 270 11.54 20.40 5.37
CA ILE A 270 10.09 20.49 5.21
C ILE A 270 9.73 21.93 4.85
N SER A 271 9.12 22.13 3.69
CA SER A 271 8.63 23.43 3.24
C SER A 271 7.14 23.53 3.46
N CYS A 272 6.69 24.56 4.18
CA CYS A 272 5.29 24.79 4.53
C CYS A 272 4.77 26.08 3.88
N THR A 273 3.63 25.99 3.23
CA THR A 273 2.88 27.15 2.74
C THR A 273 1.57 27.28 3.50
N HIS A 274 1.14 28.52 3.74
CA HIS A 274 -0.13 28.76 4.41
C HIS A 274 -1.29 28.47 3.46
N VAL A 275 -2.32 27.78 3.94
CA VAL A 275 -3.52 27.53 3.13
C VAL A 275 -4.18 28.88 2.80
N PRO A 276 -4.39 29.23 1.52
CA PRO A 276 -5.07 30.46 1.15
C PRO A 276 -6.55 30.37 1.50
N CYS A 277 -7.00 31.23 2.41
CA CYS A 277 -8.41 31.31 2.80
C CYS A 277 -9.16 32.34 1.94
N ASN A 278 -10.42 32.06 1.65
CA ASN A 278 -11.28 33.06 1.01
C ASN A 278 -11.58 34.20 2.00
N THR A 279 -11.31 35.44 1.59
CA THR A 279 -11.48 36.65 2.41
C THR A 279 -12.83 37.34 2.18
N SER A 280 -13.61 36.88 1.21
CA SER A 280 -14.93 37.45 0.90
C SER A 280 -16.00 36.36 0.78
N CYS A 281 -17.19 36.68 1.26
CA CYS A 281 -18.38 35.85 1.11
C CYS A 281 -19.36 36.52 0.15
N ASN A 282 -20.27 35.71 -0.41
CA ASN A 282 -21.35 36.23 -1.24
C ASN A 282 -22.24 37.21 -0.44
N PRO A 283 -22.95 38.15 -1.09
CA PRO A 283 -23.85 39.07 -0.42
C PRO A 283 -24.85 38.34 0.48
N GLY A 284 -24.99 38.79 1.73
CA GLY A 284 -25.83 38.18 2.76
C GLY A 284 -25.16 37.09 3.61
N PHE A 285 -23.87 36.83 3.38
CA PHE A 285 -23.04 35.95 4.21
C PHE A 285 -21.84 36.70 4.80
N GLU A 286 -21.49 36.39 6.05
CA GLU A 286 -20.32 36.91 6.75
C GLU A 286 -19.38 35.78 7.17
N LEU A 287 -18.08 36.11 7.33
CA LEU A 287 -17.06 35.17 7.77
C LEU A 287 -17.16 34.94 9.27
N VAL A 288 -17.41 33.69 9.68
CA VAL A 288 -17.49 33.28 11.08
C VAL A 288 -16.41 32.26 11.39
N ASP A 289 -15.82 32.36 12.59
CA ASP A 289 -14.81 31.43 13.07
C ASP A 289 -15.44 30.05 13.34
N ALA A 290 -14.90 29.02 12.69
CA ALA A 290 -15.33 27.64 12.89
C ALA A 290 -14.30 26.92 13.78
N PRO A 291 -14.67 26.45 14.98
CA PRO A 291 -13.73 25.82 15.90
C PRO A 291 -13.11 24.57 15.28
N GLY A 292 -11.78 24.53 15.22
CA GLY A 292 -11.00 23.42 14.66
C GLY A 292 -10.79 23.44 13.15
N GLU A 293 -11.14 24.52 12.46
CA GLU A 293 -10.89 24.76 11.02
C GLU A 293 -9.89 25.90 10.83
N CYS A 294 -9.12 25.89 9.74
CA CYS A 294 -8.17 26.96 9.47
C CYS A 294 -8.82 28.24 8.93
N CYS A 295 -9.73 28.06 7.98
CA CYS A 295 -10.39 29.17 7.30
C CYS A 295 -11.76 29.44 7.92
N LYS A 296 -12.11 30.73 8.00
CA LYS A 296 -13.45 31.17 8.39
C LYS A 296 -14.48 30.64 7.39
N LYS A 297 -15.67 30.28 7.89
CA LYS A 297 -16.78 29.79 7.07
C LYS A 297 -17.76 30.92 6.81
N CYS A 298 -18.31 30.97 5.60
CA CYS A 298 -19.38 31.91 5.25
C CYS A 298 -20.69 31.45 5.88
N GLN A 299 -21.19 32.21 6.87
CA GLN A 299 -22.48 31.99 7.50
C GLN A 299 -23.46 33.07 7.06
N GLN A 300 -24.70 32.68 6.76
CA GLN A 300 -25.72 33.62 6.32
C GLN A 300 -26.12 34.55 7.49
N THR A 301 -25.91 35.85 7.34
CA THR A 301 -26.34 36.88 8.31
C THR A 301 -27.53 37.69 7.81
N GLN A 302 -27.83 37.66 6.51
CA GLN A 302 -28.91 38.44 5.92
C GLN A 302 -29.73 37.64 4.90
N CYS A 303 -31.00 38.02 4.71
CA CYS A 303 -31.83 37.46 3.64
C CYS A 303 -31.37 37.99 2.28
N ILE A 304 -31.16 37.08 1.33
CA ILE A 304 -30.82 37.43 -0.05
C ILE A 304 -32.12 37.55 -0.83
N VAL A 305 -32.47 38.77 -1.24
CA VAL A 305 -33.61 39.02 -2.13
C VAL A 305 -33.08 39.02 -3.55
N ILE A 306 -33.35 37.95 -4.30
CA ILE A 306 -33.00 37.89 -5.73
C ILE A 306 -34.01 38.75 -6.48
N ASN A 307 -33.67 40.01 -6.74
CA ASN A 307 -34.38 40.80 -7.74
C ASN A 307 -34.14 40.14 -9.10
N ARG A 308 -35.17 39.47 -9.65
CA ARG A 308 -35.14 39.08 -11.06
C ARG A 308 -35.13 40.36 -11.91
N PRO A 309 -34.14 40.57 -12.80
CA PRO A 309 -34.14 41.71 -13.70
C PRO A 309 -35.25 41.49 -14.73
N GLY A 310 -36.31 42.31 -14.69
CA GLY A 310 -37.33 42.29 -15.74
C GLY A 310 -38.77 42.61 -15.33
N ASN A 311 -39.10 42.77 -14.05
CA ASN A 311 -40.44 43.22 -13.65
C ASN A 311 -40.38 44.56 -12.90
N PRO A 312 -41.04 45.62 -13.40
CA PRO A 312 -41.24 46.82 -12.63
C PRO A 312 -41.94 46.46 -11.32
N LEU A 313 -41.50 47.09 -10.24
CA LEU A 313 -41.97 46.89 -8.88
C LEU A 313 -43.50 46.95 -8.82
N ASN A 314 -44.19 45.80 -8.78
CA ASN A 314 -45.61 45.76 -8.48
C ASN A 314 -45.76 46.03 -6.98
N ASN A 315 -46.48 47.09 -6.61
CA ASN A 315 -46.83 47.43 -5.22
C ASN A 315 -47.62 46.32 -4.48
N CYS A 316 -47.96 45.23 -5.16
CA CYS A 316 -48.66 44.07 -4.63
C CYS A 316 -47.73 42.98 -4.09
N THR A 317 -46.40 43.07 -4.27
CA THR A 317 -45.44 42.04 -3.84
C THR A 317 -44.71 42.47 -2.56
N PHE A 318 -44.85 41.69 -1.50
CA PHE A 318 -44.21 41.92 -0.21
C PHE A 318 -43.15 40.85 0.04
N PHE A 319 -42.00 41.29 0.56
CA PHE A 319 -40.91 40.42 0.99
C PHE A 319 -40.85 40.44 2.52
N SER A 320 -40.94 39.26 3.14
CA SER A 320 -40.78 39.12 4.60
C SER A 320 -39.59 38.20 4.88
N CYS A 321 -38.64 38.70 5.67
CA CYS A 321 -37.45 37.97 6.09
C CYS A 321 -37.63 37.52 7.54
N MET A 322 -37.56 36.21 7.80
CA MET A 322 -37.67 35.66 9.15
C MET A 322 -36.54 34.68 9.46
N LYS A 323 -36.06 34.70 10.71
CA LYS A 323 -35.01 33.79 11.20
C LYS A 323 -35.68 32.58 11.85
N ILE A 324 -35.56 31.41 11.24
CA ILE A 324 -36.09 30.15 11.76
C ILE A 324 -34.90 29.20 12.01
N HIS A 325 -34.76 28.69 13.23
CA HIS A 325 -33.68 27.76 13.63
C HIS A 325 -32.25 28.19 13.22
N GLY A 326 -31.97 29.50 13.19
CA GLY A 326 -30.64 30.02 12.82
C GLY A 326 -30.40 30.23 11.33
N GLN A 327 -31.38 29.95 10.46
CA GLN A 327 -31.35 30.26 9.03
C GLN A 327 -32.28 31.43 8.69
N PHE A 328 -31.85 32.29 7.77
CA PHE A 328 -32.61 33.44 7.29
C PHE A 328 -33.40 33.04 6.05
N ILE A 329 -34.73 32.97 6.19
CA ILE A 329 -35.65 32.54 5.14
C ILE A 329 -36.42 33.75 4.63
N SER A 330 -36.32 34.02 3.33
CA SER A 330 -37.14 35.01 2.64
C SER A 330 -38.43 34.36 2.14
N SER A 331 -39.55 35.00 2.44
CA SER A 331 -40.87 34.65 1.90
C SER A 331 -41.36 35.79 1.02
N VAL A 332 -41.90 35.43 -0.15
CA VAL A 332 -42.51 36.36 -1.09
C VAL A 332 -44.02 36.12 -1.06
N SER A 333 -44.78 37.15 -0.71
CA SER A 333 -46.24 37.12 -0.76
C SER A 333 -46.73 38.19 -1.73
N SER A 334 -47.46 37.80 -2.76
CA SER A 334 -48.11 38.72 -3.70
C SER A 334 -49.61 38.76 -3.47
N ILE A 335 -50.19 39.96 -3.46
CA ILE A 335 -51.64 40.16 -3.44
C ILE A 335 -52.18 39.99 -4.87
N THR A 336 -53.08 39.03 -5.07
CA THR A 336 -53.85 38.85 -6.32
C THR A 336 -55.19 39.56 -6.21
N CYS A 337 -55.49 40.47 -7.14
CA CYS A 337 -56.76 41.19 -7.18
C CYS A 337 -57.83 40.40 -7.96
N PRO A 338 -59.11 40.44 -7.56
CA PRO A 338 -60.21 39.89 -8.35
C PRO A 338 -60.41 40.67 -9.65
N ASP A 339 -61.01 40.02 -10.66
CA ASP A 339 -61.28 40.62 -11.96
C ASP A 339 -62.11 41.91 -11.82
N PHE A 340 -61.65 42.98 -12.44
CA PHE A 340 -62.24 44.31 -12.32
C PHE A 340 -62.71 44.80 -13.69
N ASP A 341 -64.02 44.96 -13.86
CA ASP A 341 -64.62 45.52 -15.07
C ASP A 341 -64.99 47.00 -14.86
N PRO A 342 -64.25 47.95 -15.48
CA PRO A 342 -64.53 49.38 -15.39
C PRO A 342 -65.92 49.80 -15.91
N GLY A 343 -66.55 48.99 -16.78
CA GLY A 343 -67.86 49.27 -17.37
C GLY A 343 -69.02 49.21 -16.37
N THR A 344 -68.83 48.52 -15.25
CA THR A 344 -69.84 48.37 -14.18
C THR A 344 -69.87 49.53 -13.20
N CYS A 345 -68.89 50.43 -13.30
CA CYS A 345 -68.66 51.52 -12.35
C CYS A 345 -69.27 52.85 -12.82
N LEU A 346 -69.65 53.70 -11.87
CA LEU A 346 -69.94 55.11 -12.16
C LEU A 346 -68.65 55.80 -12.66
N PRO A 347 -68.72 56.60 -13.75
CA PRO A 347 -67.57 57.35 -14.26
C PRO A 347 -66.96 58.22 -13.15
N GLY A 348 -65.66 58.10 -12.90
CA GLY A 348 -64.95 58.85 -11.86
C GLY A 348 -64.98 58.23 -10.44
N SER A 349 -65.62 57.08 -10.23
CA SER A 349 -65.69 56.42 -8.91
C SER A 349 -64.58 55.39 -8.64
N ILE A 350 -63.70 55.13 -9.63
CA ILE A 350 -62.65 54.12 -9.54
C ILE A 350 -61.52 54.65 -8.65
N THR A 351 -61.28 53.97 -7.53
CA THR A 351 -60.22 54.32 -6.57
C THR A 351 -59.38 53.09 -6.25
N LEU A 352 -58.12 53.29 -5.85
CA LEU A 352 -57.32 52.21 -5.30
C LEU A 352 -57.74 51.92 -3.85
N MET A 353 -57.66 50.66 -3.46
CA MET A 353 -57.75 50.26 -2.07
C MET A 353 -56.59 50.89 -1.26
N PRO A 354 -56.73 51.05 0.07
CA PRO A 354 -55.72 51.70 0.92
C PRO A 354 -54.32 51.07 0.85
N ASN A 355 -54.25 49.78 0.50
CA ASN A 355 -53.00 49.04 0.30
C ASN A 355 -52.33 49.29 -1.07
N GLY A 356 -52.90 50.16 -1.91
CA GLY A 356 -52.30 50.58 -3.17
C GLY A 356 -52.28 49.51 -4.27
N CYS A 357 -52.91 48.36 -4.06
CA CYS A 357 -52.78 47.20 -4.95
C CYS A 357 -54.01 46.95 -5.84
N CYS A 358 -55.23 46.90 -5.27
CA CYS A 358 -56.45 46.57 -6.02
C CYS A 358 -57.36 47.78 -6.26
N ARG A 359 -58.15 47.75 -7.33
CA ARG A 359 -59.11 48.80 -7.70
C ARG A 359 -60.51 48.49 -7.16
N LYS A 360 -61.23 49.52 -6.72
CA LYS A 360 -62.63 49.49 -6.24
C LYS A 360 -63.44 50.62 -6.88
N CYS A 361 -64.76 50.50 -6.97
CA CYS A 361 -65.62 51.57 -7.50
C CYS A 361 -67.04 51.55 -6.91
N LEU A 362 -67.83 52.60 -7.18
CA LEU A 362 -69.26 52.63 -6.88
C LEU A 362 -70.03 52.09 -8.10
N PRO A 363 -70.84 51.02 -7.96
CA PRO A 363 -71.57 50.43 -9.07
C PRO A 363 -72.75 51.32 -9.52
N ARG A 364 -73.12 51.26 -10.81
CA ARG A 364 -74.30 51.96 -11.34
C ARG A 364 -75.60 51.41 -10.74
N ASN A 365 -76.58 52.26 -10.41
CA ASN A 365 -77.86 51.82 -9.83
C ASN A 365 -78.69 50.91 -10.75
N GLU A 366 -78.53 51.00 -12.07
CA GLU A 366 -79.21 50.15 -13.07
C GLU A 366 -78.73 48.69 -13.10
N THR A 367 -77.59 48.37 -12.45
CA THR A 367 -77.05 47.01 -12.38
C THR A 367 -77.40 46.29 -11.07
N ARG A 368 -78.33 46.84 -10.27
CA ARG A 368 -78.88 46.16 -9.09
C ARG A 368 -79.79 45.00 -9.54
N VAL A 369 -79.20 43.81 -9.66
CA VAL A 369 -79.99 42.58 -9.89
C VAL A 369 -80.84 42.33 -8.65
N PRO A 370 -82.19 42.36 -8.73
CA PRO A 370 -83.05 42.06 -7.59
C PRO A 370 -82.91 40.60 -7.18
N CYS A 371 -83.08 40.32 -5.87
CA CYS A 371 -83.08 38.95 -5.36
C CYS A 371 -84.08 38.07 -6.11
N SER A 372 -83.58 37.10 -6.86
CA SER A 372 -84.36 36.22 -7.73
C SER A 372 -83.68 34.85 -7.89
N THR A 373 -84.41 33.89 -8.45
CA THR A 373 -83.91 32.55 -8.75
C THR A 373 -83.06 32.58 -10.02
N VAL A 374 -81.82 32.11 -9.93
CA VAL A 374 -80.92 31.93 -11.07
C VAL A 374 -80.74 30.44 -11.36
N PRO A 375 -81.02 29.97 -12.58
CA PRO A 375 -80.84 28.56 -12.92
C PRO A 375 -79.35 28.21 -13.02
N VAL A 376 -78.92 27.19 -12.29
CA VAL A 376 -77.56 26.66 -12.21
C VAL A 376 -77.60 25.16 -12.41
N VAL A 377 -76.72 24.63 -13.26
CA VAL A 377 -76.57 23.18 -13.43
C VAL A 377 -75.66 22.66 -12.32
N ARG A 378 -76.18 21.73 -11.51
CA ARG A 378 -75.42 21.06 -10.45
C ARG A 378 -75.48 19.55 -10.64
N GLU A 379 -74.39 18.89 -10.29
CA GLU A 379 -74.36 17.44 -10.23
C GLU A 379 -74.91 16.98 -8.89
N ILE A 380 -75.99 16.20 -8.92
CA ILE A 380 -76.52 15.53 -7.74
C ILE A 380 -75.88 14.15 -7.70
N SER A 381 -75.11 13.86 -6.65
CA SER A 381 -74.47 12.57 -6.43
C SER A 381 -74.97 11.91 -5.14
N HIS A 382 -75.39 10.65 -5.25
CA HIS A 382 -75.84 9.84 -4.12
C HIS A 382 -75.53 8.36 -4.37
N ASN A 383 -74.93 7.69 -3.37
CA ASN A 383 -74.50 6.29 -3.44
C ASN A 383 -73.70 5.93 -4.71
N GLY A 384 -72.80 6.82 -5.15
CA GLY A 384 -71.94 6.59 -6.32
C GLY A 384 -72.62 6.75 -7.69
N CYS A 385 -73.90 7.12 -7.73
CA CYS A 385 -74.62 7.49 -8.95
C CYS A 385 -74.73 9.01 -9.04
N ALA A 386 -74.63 9.57 -10.26
CA ALA A 386 -74.64 11.00 -10.47
C ALA A 386 -75.51 11.40 -11.67
N LYS A 387 -76.03 12.62 -11.63
CA LYS A 387 -76.68 13.26 -12.78
C LYS A 387 -76.62 14.78 -12.67
N LEU A 388 -76.37 15.44 -13.80
CA LEU A 388 -76.48 16.89 -13.92
C LEU A 388 -77.95 17.30 -13.97
N VAL A 389 -78.35 18.20 -13.08
CA VAL A 389 -79.70 18.71 -12.96
C VAL A 389 -79.66 20.24 -12.89
N THR A 390 -80.51 20.90 -13.67
CA THR A 390 -80.70 22.34 -13.57
C THR A 390 -81.55 22.64 -12.34
N MET A 391 -80.94 23.31 -11.36
CA MET A 391 -81.60 23.77 -10.14
C MET A 391 -81.50 25.29 -10.02
N ASN A 392 -82.29 25.90 -9.14
CA ASN A 392 -82.22 27.36 -8.96
C ASN A 392 -81.41 27.69 -7.71
N ASP A 393 -80.53 28.68 -7.82
CA ASP A 393 -79.85 29.33 -6.69
C ASP A 393 -80.50 30.71 -6.44
N CYS A 394 -80.49 31.17 -5.18
CA CYS A 394 -80.91 32.54 -4.87
C CYS A 394 -79.74 33.51 -5.02
N SER A 395 -79.85 34.47 -5.94
CA SER A 395 -78.85 35.50 -6.14
C SER A 395 -79.49 36.85 -6.40
N GLY A 396 -78.80 37.92 -6.02
CA GLY A 396 -79.24 39.29 -6.19
C GLY A 396 -79.01 40.13 -4.95
N SER A 397 -79.38 41.40 -5.05
CA SER A 397 -79.14 42.42 -4.04
C SER A 397 -80.36 42.61 -3.17
N CYS A 398 -80.13 42.65 -1.85
CA CYS A 398 -81.13 42.99 -0.83
C CYS A 398 -80.73 44.27 -0.11
N GLY A 399 -81.72 45.06 0.31
CA GLY A 399 -81.49 46.36 0.94
C GLY A 399 -81.08 46.23 2.40
N THR A 400 -79.90 46.73 2.75
CA THR A 400 -79.44 46.82 4.14
C THR A 400 -79.19 48.26 4.52
N PHE A 401 -79.58 48.68 5.72
CA PHE A 401 -79.31 50.03 6.22
C PHE A 401 -78.94 50.02 7.71
N ALA A 402 -78.24 51.08 8.10
CA ALA A 402 -77.99 51.46 9.48
C ALA A 402 -78.30 52.95 9.59
N MET A 403 -79.33 53.31 10.37
CA MET A 403 -79.78 54.69 10.51
C MET A 403 -79.98 55.02 11.98
N TYR A 404 -79.68 56.25 12.39
CA TYR A 404 -79.90 56.69 13.78
C TYR A 404 -81.41 56.91 14.02
N SER A 405 -82.01 56.17 14.96
CA SER A 405 -83.38 56.41 15.41
C SER A 405 -83.36 57.34 16.62
N ALA A 406 -84.02 58.49 16.47
CA ALA A 406 -84.14 59.46 17.55
C ALA A 406 -85.02 58.92 18.69
N GLU A 407 -86.04 58.09 18.39
CA GLU A 407 -86.90 57.47 19.39
C GLU A 407 -86.17 56.44 20.26
N ALA A 408 -85.27 55.66 19.67
CA ALA A 408 -84.49 54.66 20.40
C ALA A 408 -83.16 55.21 20.98
N GLN A 409 -82.78 56.45 20.62
CA GLN A 409 -81.45 57.03 20.88
C GLN A 409 -80.28 56.08 20.50
N SER A 410 -80.49 55.26 19.48
CA SER A 410 -79.54 54.24 19.05
C SER A 410 -79.56 54.07 17.54
N LEU A 411 -78.54 53.40 17.00
CA LEU A 411 -78.52 53.01 15.60
C LEU A 411 -79.50 51.85 15.38
N ASP A 412 -80.48 52.06 14.50
CA ASP A 412 -81.36 51.04 13.98
C ASP A 412 -80.70 50.35 12.79
N HIS A 413 -80.62 49.02 12.86
CA HIS A 413 -79.93 48.20 11.89
C HIS A 413 -80.92 47.23 11.23
N ARG A 414 -81.11 47.36 9.93
CA ARG A 414 -81.84 46.37 9.13
C ARG A 414 -80.92 45.73 8.13
N CYS A 415 -80.57 44.48 8.38
CA CYS A 415 -79.85 43.64 7.44
C CYS A 415 -80.84 42.67 6.79
N SER A 416 -80.79 42.55 5.47
CA SER A 416 -81.60 41.59 4.71
C SER A 416 -80.71 40.83 3.72
N CYS A 417 -80.92 39.52 3.62
CA CYS A 417 -80.19 38.64 2.72
C CYS A 417 -81.15 37.98 1.73
N CYS A 418 -80.67 37.71 0.52
CA CYS A 418 -81.44 36.96 -0.48
C CYS A 418 -81.51 35.49 -0.07
N LYS A 419 -82.70 35.01 0.30
CA LYS A 419 -82.92 33.64 0.80
C LYS A 419 -84.05 32.96 0.04
N GLN A 420 -84.07 31.63 0.10
CA GLN A 420 -85.18 30.83 -0.44
C GLN A 420 -86.47 31.19 0.30
N GLN A 421 -87.54 31.42 -0.45
CA GLN A 421 -88.89 31.63 0.09
C GLN A 421 -89.71 30.35 0.02
N ARG A 422 -89.68 29.68 -1.14
CA ARG A 422 -90.41 28.45 -1.40
C ARG A 422 -89.47 27.42 -1.98
N THR A 423 -89.63 26.19 -1.49
CA THR A 423 -88.92 25.01 -1.96
C THR A 423 -89.90 23.89 -2.23
N SER A 424 -89.55 23.04 -3.19
CA SER A 424 -90.28 21.81 -3.54
C SER A 424 -89.33 20.61 -3.52
N GLN A 425 -89.85 19.44 -3.19
CA GLN A 425 -89.14 18.17 -3.37
C GLN A 425 -89.32 17.72 -4.82
N ARG A 426 -88.23 17.53 -5.57
CA ARG A 426 -88.25 17.02 -6.95
C ARG A 426 -87.52 15.69 -7.03
N GLU A 427 -88.06 14.77 -7.83
CA GLU A 427 -87.44 13.47 -8.07
C GLU A 427 -86.55 13.50 -9.32
N VAL A 428 -85.40 12.84 -9.23
CA VAL A 428 -84.49 12.61 -10.35
C VAL A 428 -84.03 11.15 -10.38
N MET A 429 -83.90 10.60 -11.58
CA MET A 429 -83.27 9.31 -11.83
C MET A 429 -81.76 9.52 -12.08
N LEU A 430 -80.93 9.13 -11.11
CA LEU A 430 -79.46 9.19 -11.17
C LEU A 430 -78.91 8.05 -12.03
N GLN A 431 -77.83 8.31 -12.77
CA GLN A 431 -77.16 7.31 -13.59
C GLN A 431 -76.01 6.68 -12.81
N CYS A 432 -76.05 5.36 -12.66
CA CYS A 432 -75.04 4.60 -11.95
C CYS A 432 -74.03 3.98 -12.92
N PRO A 433 -72.75 3.75 -12.52
CA PRO A 433 -71.72 3.14 -13.38
C PRO A 433 -72.07 1.74 -13.92
N GLY A 434 -73.11 1.08 -13.38
CA GLY A 434 -73.61 -0.24 -13.79
C GLY A 434 -74.87 -0.22 -14.65
N GLY A 435 -75.21 0.89 -15.30
CA GLY A 435 -76.31 1.00 -16.29
C GLY A 435 -77.75 1.01 -15.73
N HIS A 436 -77.93 0.74 -14.45
CA HIS A 436 -79.20 0.90 -13.75
C HIS A 436 -79.40 2.36 -13.29
N SER A 437 -80.67 2.75 -13.10
CA SER A 437 -81.03 4.11 -12.66
C SER A 437 -81.56 4.11 -11.22
N LEU A 438 -81.06 5.01 -10.38
CA LEU A 438 -81.46 5.14 -8.97
C LEU A 438 -82.35 6.37 -8.78
N ARG A 439 -83.53 6.19 -8.18
CA ARG A 439 -84.45 7.31 -7.88
C ARG A 439 -84.01 8.06 -6.62
N HIS A 440 -83.86 9.37 -6.71
CA HIS A 440 -83.46 10.23 -5.60
C HIS A 440 -84.29 11.52 -5.57
N THR A 441 -84.68 11.97 -4.38
CA THR A 441 -85.42 13.22 -4.15
C THR A 441 -84.47 14.32 -3.68
N TYR A 442 -84.54 15.50 -4.29
CA TYR A 442 -83.75 16.66 -3.88
C TYR A 442 -84.64 17.90 -3.69
N THR A 443 -84.18 18.81 -2.82
CA THR A 443 -84.86 20.09 -2.57
C THR A 443 -84.53 21.08 -3.68
N HIS A 444 -85.53 21.53 -4.43
CA HIS A 444 -85.44 22.55 -5.45
C HIS A 444 -85.99 23.89 -4.93
N ILE A 445 -85.33 25.00 -5.26
CA ILE A 445 -85.77 26.34 -4.87
C ILE A 445 -86.72 26.88 -5.95
N ASP A 446 -87.97 27.18 -5.58
CA ASP A 446 -88.98 27.69 -6.51
C ASP A 446 -89.02 29.22 -6.54
N SER A 447 -88.76 29.89 -5.41
CA SER A 447 -88.67 31.36 -5.36
C SER A 447 -87.73 31.86 -4.27
N CYS A 448 -87.17 33.06 -4.48
CA CYS A 448 -86.26 33.75 -3.56
C CYS A 448 -86.82 35.12 -3.18
N LEU A 449 -86.57 35.57 -1.95
CA LEU A 449 -86.90 36.91 -1.49
C LEU A 449 -85.86 37.46 -0.51
N CYS A 450 -85.87 38.78 -0.31
CA CYS A 450 -85.06 39.43 0.71
C CYS A 450 -85.65 39.24 2.10
N GLN A 451 -84.96 38.45 2.92
CA GLN A 451 -85.40 38.12 4.28
C GLN A 451 -84.50 38.81 5.30
N ASP A 452 -85.10 39.42 6.31
CA ASP A 452 -84.37 40.13 7.35
C ASP A 452 -83.55 39.15 8.23
N THR A 453 -82.35 39.57 8.59
CA THR A 453 -81.37 38.80 9.36
C THR A 453 -80.72 39.69 10.41
N MET A 454 -80.45 39.17 11.59
CA MET A 454 -79.69 39.90 12.61
C MET A 454 -78.19 39.90 12.26
N CYS A 455 -77.58 41.09 12.24
CA CYS A 455 -76.15 41.27 12.04
C CYS A 455 -75.41 41.13 13.37
N GLU A 456 -75.04 39.92 13.79
CA GLU A 456 -74.17 39.72 14.97
C GLU A 456 -72.68 39.76 14.59
N LEU A 457 -71.88 40.45 15.42
CA LEU A 457 -70.42 40.37 15.39
C LEU A 457 -69.95 39.04 16.00
N PRO A 458 -69.04 38.28 15.38
CA PRO A 458 -68.54 37.05 15.98
C PRO A 458 -67.81 37.35 17.30
N PRO A 459 -68.08 36.60 18.39
CA PRO A 459 -67.31 36.74 19.62
C PRO A 459 -65.87 36.30 19.36
N TRP A 460 -64.93 37.19 19.65
CA TRP A 460 -63.49 36.90 19.69
C TRP A 460 -63.25 35.67 20.56
N ARG A 461 -62.97 34.52 19.95
CA ARG A 461 -62.49 33.33 20.66
C ARG A 461 -61.13 33.68 21.28
N ARG A 462 -61.11 34.03 22.56
CA ARG A 462 -59.88 34.06 23.36
C ARG A 462 -59.27 32.67 23.32
N ALA A 463 -58.11 32.53 22.67
CA ALA A 463 -57.31 31.32 22.74
C ALA A 463 -56.97 31.03 24.21
N ARG A 464 -57.35 29.83 24.68
CA ARG A 464 -56.97 29.28 25.98
C ARG A 464 -55.44 29.28 26.09
N ARG A 465 -54.88 30.05 27.04
CA ARG A 465 -53.54 29.78 27.58
C ARG A 465 -53.60 28.46 28.36
N SER A 466 -52.95 27.44 27.84
CA SER A 466 -52.60 26.22 28.57
C SER A 466 -51.68 26.58 29.74
N GLY A 467 -52.12 26.29 30.97
CA GLY A 467 -51.39 26.55 32.20
C GLY A 467 -50.18 25.63 32.36
N LEU A 468 -49.04 26.22 32.74
CA LEU A 468 -47.92 25.49 33.32
C LEU A 468 -48.30 25.01 34.73
N ARG A 469 -47.97 23.75 35.02
CA ARG A 469 -48.03 23.13 36.35
C ARG A 469 -46.94 23.71 37.26
N ASP A 470 -47.34 24.10 38.46
CA ASP A 470 -46.47 24.40 39.59
C ASP A 470 -46.27 23.12 40.43
N PRO A 471 -45.05 22.73 40.86
CA PRO A 471 -44.84 21.63 41.79
C PRO A 471 -44.94 22.11 43.25
N GLY A 472 -45.78 21.44 44.04
CA GLY A 472 -45.97 21.72 45.46
C GLY A 472 -44.76 21.40 46.36
N PRO A 473 -44.78 21.84 47.63
CA PRO A 473 -43.63 21.79 48.51
C PRO A 473 -43.48 20.42 49.19
N GLY A 474 -42.27 19.85 49.11
CA GLY A 474 -41.88 18.65 49.83
C GLY A 474 -41.61 18.94 51.31
N ARG A 475 -42.24 18.14 52.18
CA ARG A 475 -41.82 17.91 53.57
C ARG A 475 -40.70 16.86 53.57
N GLY A 476 -39.67 17.08 54.38
CA GLY A 476 -38.59 16.13 54.65
C GLY A 476 -37.40 16.86 55.26
#